data_AF-A0A839GD53-F1
#
_entry.id   AF-A0A839GD53-F1
#
_cell.length_a   1.000
_cell.length_b   1.000
_cell.length_c   1.000
_cell.angle_alpha   90.00
_cell.angle_beta   90.00
_cell.angle_gamma   90.00
#
_symmetry.space_group_name_H-M   'P 1'
#
loop_
_entity.id
_entity.type
_entity.pdbx_description
1 polymer ?
#
loop_
_entity_poly.entity_id
_entity_poly.type
_entity_poly.pdbx_seq_one_letter_code
_entity_poly.pdbx_strand_id
1 'polypeptide(L)'
;MKIIKPNMAVAELEPAMQDVMVLTGGYVTNEFPLPCRTLEKFASSANPVQIDFYLNEANQIITFHYRYRLSLDRTIRAIDCFTDFTTDQVNKILQILLGEIRSH
;
A
#
# COMPACT_ATOMS: atom_id res chain seq x y z
N MET A 1 11.89 9.33 -12.19
CA MET A 1 10.93 9.23 -11.08
C MET A 1 9.76 8.36 -11.51
N LYS A 2 9.55 7.20 -10.89
CA LYS A 2 8.47 6.25 -11.20
C LYS A 2 7.22 6.61 -10.40
N ILE A 3 6.03 6.57 -11.02
CA ILE A 3 4.77 6.89 -10.35
C ILE A 3 4.04 5.60 -10.00
N ILE A 4 3.87 5.33 -8.71
CA ILE A 4 3.11 4.19 -8.20
C ILE A 4 1.71 4.68 -7.85
N LYS A 5 0.68 3.99 -8.36
CA LYS A 5 -0.71 4.41 -8.18
C LYS A 5 -1.66 3.21 -8.18
N PRO A 6 -2.89 3.37 -7.66
CA PRO A 6 -3.94 2.38 -7.86
C PRO A 6 -4.07 1.99 -9.34
N ASN A 7 -4.49 0.76 -9.59
CA ASN A 7 -4.64 0.11 -10.90
C ASN A 7 -3.34 -0.22 -11.65
N MET A 8 -2.15 0.04 -11.06
CA MET A 8 -0.86 -0.43 -11.58
C MET A 8 -0.69 -1.94 -11.40
N ALA A 9 0.01 -2.60 -12.33
CA ALA A 9 0.29 -4.03 -12.25
C ALA A 9 1.36 -4.33 -11.20
N VAL A 10 1.20 -5.42 -10.44
CA VAL A 10 2.15 -5.77 -9.37
C VAL A 10 3.50 -6.25 -9.92
N ALA A 11 3.53 -6.76 -11.16
CA ALA A 11 4.79 -7.12 -11.84
C ALA A 11 5.73 -5.91 -12.03
N GLU A 12 5.20 -4.69 -11.92
CA GLU A 12 5.98 -3.47 -12.01
C GLU A 12 6.52 -3.01 -10.64
N LEU A 13 6.27 -3.73 -9.54
CA LEU A 13 6.78 -3.36 -8.21
C LEU A 13 8.02 -4.16 -7.83
N GLU A 14 9.01 -3.47 -7.28
CA GLU A 14 10.25 -4.07 -6.78
C GLU A 14 10.28 -4.00 -5.25
N PRO A 15 10.94 -4.96 -4.55
CA PRO A 15 11.04 -4.92 -3.10
C PRO A 15 11.72 -3.66 -2.55
N ALA A 16 12.62 -3.05 -3.32
CA ALA A 16 13.28 -1.79 -2.99
C ALA A 16 13.25 -0.89 -4.23
N MET A 17 12.77 0.34 -4.07
CA MET A 17 12.65 1.31 -5.15
C MET A 17 13.25 2.65 -4.72
N GLN A 18 13.76 3.41 -5.70
CA GLN A 18 14.31 4.75 -5.48
C GLN A 18 13.59 5.79 -6.33
N ASP A 19 13.54 7.01 -5.80
CA ASP A 19 12.98 8.19 -6.46
C ASP A 19 11.60 7.91 -7.08
N VAL A 20 10.65 7.56 -6.21
CA VAL A 20 9.27 7.23 -6.59
C VAL A 20 8.29 8.29 -6.10
N MET A 21 7.22 8.48 -6.85
CA MET A 21 6.05 9.24 -6.43
C MET A 21 4.92 8.25 -6.17
N VAL A 22 4.54 8.08 -4.90
CA VAL A 22 3.40 7.24 -4.52
C VAL A 22 2.16 8.12 -4.52
N LEU A 23 1.22 7.87 -5.43
CA LEU A 23 -0.11 8.45 -5.36
C LEU A 23 -0.93 7.59 -4.40
N THR A 24 -1.10 8.07 -3.17
CA THR A 24 -1.98 7.43 -2.20
C THR A 24 -3.43 7.54 -2.68
N GLY A 25 -4.29 6.68 -2.17
CA GLY A 25 -5.68 6.57 -2.60
C GLY A 25 -6.18 5.19 -2.25
N GLY A 26 -6.71 5.05 -1.04
CA GLY A 26 -7.01 3.76 -0.47
C GLY A 26 -8.27 3.73 0.38
N TYR A 27 -8.30 2.81 1.33
CA TYR A 27 -9.45 2.59 2.18
C TYR A 27 -9.52 3.59 3.34
N VAL A 28 -8.36 4.10 3.76
CA VAL A 28 -8.23 4.92 4.96
C VAL A 28 -7.61 6.28 4.62
N THR A 29 -6.75 6.33 3.61
CA THR A 29 -6.01 7.52 3.22
C THR A 29 -6.66 8.19 2.00
N ASN A 30 -6.96 9.50 2.13
CA ASN A 30 -7.37 10.33 1.00
C ASN A 30 -6.27 10.39 -0.07
N GLU A 31 -6.65 10.68 -1.31
CA GLU A 31 -5.69 10.78 -2.41
C GLU A 31 -4.73 11.97 -2.22
N PHE A 32 -3.43 11.69 -2.18
CA PHE A 32 -2.39 12.71 -2.25
C PHE A 32 -1.09 12.16 -2.84
N PRO A 33 -0.26 13.03 -3.46
CA PRO A 33 1.07 12.63 -3.91
C PRO A 33 2.05 12.59 -2.73
N LEU A 34 2.74 11.47 -2.58
CA LEU A 34 3.82 11.26 -1.62
C LEU A 34 5.14 10.98 -2.34
N PRO A 35 6.05 11.96 -2.44
CA PRO A 35 7.39 11.71 -2.93
C PRO A 35 8.17 10.87 -1.91
N CYS A 36 8.77 9.77 -2.37
CA CYS A 36 9.66 8.92 -1.58
C CYS A 36 11.00 8.81 -2.29
N ARG A 37 12.08 9.18 -1.59
CA ARG A 37 13.45 8.92 -2.06
C ARG A 37 13.75 7.42 -2.05
N THR A 38 13.30 6.72 -1.00
CA THR A 38 13.43 5.27 -0.87
C THR A 38 12.08 4.67 -0.52
N LEU A 39 11.77 3.51 -1.07
CA LEU A 39 10.58 2.76 -0.70
C LEU A 39 10.92 1.27 -0.61
N GLU A 40 10.93 0.74 0.60
CA GLU A 40 11.44 -0.61 0.89
C GLU A 40 10.39 -1.49 1.54
N LYS A 41 10.16 -2.66 0.95
CA LYS A 41 9.24 -3.66 1.45
C LYS A 41 9.84 -4.34 2.68
N PHE A 42 9.10 -4.34 3.80
CA PHE A 42 9.54 -4.98 5.04
C PHE A 42 8.63 -6.12 5.50
N ALA A 43 7.38 -6.19 5.02
CA ALA A 43 6.46 -7.28 5.38
C ALA A 43 5.41 -7.57 4.30
N SER A 44 4.76 -8.73 4.44
CA SER A 44 3.59 -9.13 3.65
C SER A 44 2.60 -9.91 4.51
N SER A 45 1.30 -9.74 4.26
CA SER A 45 0.29 -10.60 4.86
C SER A 45 0.24 -11.98 4.18
N ALA A 46 -0.05 -13.03 4.96
CA ALA A 46 -0.06 -14.43 4.49
C ALA A 46 -1.46 -14.96 4.09
N ASN A 47 -2.51 -14.13 4.16
CA ASN A 47 -3.93 -14.53 4.09
C ASN A 47 -4.65 -13.81 2.93
N PRO A 48 -5.88 -14.21 2.51
CA PRO A 48 -6.30 -14.22 1.10
C PRO A 48 -6.31 -12.86 0.37
N VAL A 49 -6.29 -11.76 1.11
CA VAL A 49 -5.99 -10.44 0.56
C VAL A 49 -4.55 -10.09 0.91
N GLN A 50 -3.67 -10.26 -0.08
CA GLN A 50 -2.26 -9.89 0.07
C GLN A 50 -2.15 -8.37 0.24
N ILE A 51 -1.46 -7.98 1.31
CA ILE A 51 -1.06 -6.62 1.62
C ILE A 51 0.44 -6.64 1.74
N ASP A 52 1.11 -5.80 0.97
CA ASP A 52 2.54 -5.56 1.14
C ASP A 52 2.75 -4.26 1.92
N PHE A 53 3.72 -4.28 2.83
CA PHE A 53 4.06 -3.15 3.68
C PHE A 53 5.42 -2.62 3.27
N TYR A 54 5.46 -1.33 2.96
CA TYR A 54 6.67 -0.60 2.60
C TYR A 54 6.95 0.49 3.62
N LEU A 55 8.23 0.84 3.77
CA LEU A 55 8.70 1.95 4.57
C LEU A 55 9.43 2.93 3.65
N ASN A 56 9.23 4.24 3.87
CA ASN A 56 10.01 5.27 3.20
C ASN A 56 11.10 5.85 4.11
N GLU A 57 11.89 6.79 3.56
CA GLU A 57 12.98 7.46 4.28
C GLU A 57 12.53 8.25 5.52
N ALA A 58 11.24 8.59 5.61
CA ALA A 58 10.64 9.31 6.72
C ALA A 58 10.03 8.37 7.78
N ASN A 59 10.29 7.05 7.71
CA ASN A 59 9.67 6.02 8.56
C ASN A 59 8.14 5.96 8.45
N GLN A 60 7.57 6.36 7.32
CA GLN A 60 6.14 6.27 7.07
C GLN A 60 5.82 4.89 6.50
N ILE A 61 4.79 4.25 7.05
CA ILE A 61 4.32 2.95 6.56
C ILE A 61 3.37 3.19 5.40
N ILE A 62 3.62 2.51 4.29
CA ILE A 62 2.80 2.55 3.09
C ILE A 62 2.32 1.13 2.80
N THR A 63 1.01 0.92 2.69
CA THR A 63 0.43 -0.39 2.41
C THR A 63 -0.11 -0.46 1.01
N PHE A 64 0.32 -1.48 0.26
CA PHE A 64 -0.20 -1.79 -1.06
C PHE A 64 -1.16 -2.96 -0.95
N HIS A 65 -2.42 -2.68 -1.25
CA HIS A 65 -3.48 -3.67 -1.26
C HIS A 65 -3.68 -4.18 -2.67
N TYR A 66 -3.76 -5.49 -2.86
CA TYR A 66 -3.89 -6.08 -4.18
C TYR A 66 -5.27 -6.67 -4.43
N ARG A 67 -5.68 -6.66 -5.70
CA ARG A 67 -6.81 -7.45 -6.21
C ARG A 67 -6.45 -8.10 -7.53
N TYR A 68 -7.12 -9.21 -7.83
CA TYR A 68 -7.11 -9.79 -9.16
C TYR A 68 -8.15 -9.10 -10.03
N ARG A 69 -7.79 -8.79 -11.27
CA ARG A 69 -8.76 -8.47 -12.33
C ARG A 69 -9.31 -9.76 -12.93
N LEU A 70 -10.38 -9.64 -13.72
CA LEU A 70 -10.92 -10.76 -14.51
C LEU A 70 -9.88 -11.39 -15.45
N SER A 71 -8.86 -10.63 -15.85
CA SER A 71 -7.72 -11.11 -16.64
C SER A 71 -6.68 -11.91 -15.84
N LEU A 72 -6.92 -12.17 -14.54
CA LEU A 72 -5.97 -12.75 -13.57
C LEU A 72 -4.74 -11.89 -13.27
N ASP A 73 -4.64 -10.68 -13.86
CA ASP A 73 -3.58 -9.75 -13.51
C ASP A 73 -3.81 -9.18 -12.12
N ARG A 74 -2.79 -9.33 -11.26
CA ARG A 74 -2.79 -8.71 -9.94
C ARG A 74 -2.45 -7.23 -10.09
N THR A 75 -3.31 -6.38 -9.57
CA THR A 75 -3.14 -4.92 -9.61
C THR A 75 -3.27 -4.32 -8.21
N ILE A 76 -2.66 -3.15 -8.03
CA ILE A 76 -2.85 -2.35 -6.82
C ILE A 76 -4.30 -1.85 -6.79
N ARG A 77 -5.03 -2.17 -5.73
CA ARG A 77 -6.39 -1.70 -5.49
C ARG A 77 -6.42 -0.39 -4.73
N ALA A 78 -5.62 -0.32 -3.67
CA ALA A 78 -5.58 0.78 -2.73
C ALA A 78 -4.13 0.97 -2.25
N ILE A 79 -3.78 2.23 -1.98
CA ILE A 79 -2.52 2.61 -1.37
C ILE A 79 -2.82 3.50 -0.17
N ASP A 80 -2.61 2.97 1.03
CA ASP A 80 -2.77 3.74 2.26
C ASP A 80 -1.38 4.13 2.78
N CYS A 81 -1.27 5.38 3.22
CA CYS A 81 -0.07 5.90 3.86
C CYS A 81 -0.42 6.33 5.26
N PHE A 82 0.44 5.93 6.17
CA PHE A 82 0.37 6.31 7.54
C PHE A 82 1.60 7.19 7.80
N THR A 83 1.41 8.39 8.40
CA THR A 83 2.48 9.29 8.84
C THR A 83 2.83 9.26 10.34
N ASP A 84 1.86 9.08 11.25
CA ASP A 84 2.06 8.96 12.71
C ASP A 84 1.34 7.72 13.29
N PHE A 85 2.05 6.68 13.74
CA PHE A 85 1.43 5.48 14.35
C PHE A 85 2.07 5.12 15.67
N THR A 86 1.20 4.97 16.66
CA THR A 86 1.41 4.04 17.77
C THR A 86 0.90 2.66 17.37
N THR A 87 1.35 1.61 18.07
CA THR A 87 0.89 0.22 17.87
C THR A 87 -0.64 0.10 17.89
N ASP A 88 -1.32 0.90 18.72
CA ASP A 88 -2.79 0.93 18.78
C ASP A 88 -3.43 1.52 17.53
N GLN A 89 -2.80 2.52 16.90
CA GLN A 89 -3.27 3.07 15.63
C GLN A 89 -3.13 2.05 14.51
N VAL A 90 -2.01 1.30 14.45
CA VAL A 90 -1.82 0.20 13.50
C VAL A 90 -2.89 -0.87 13.68
N ASN A 91 -3.23 -1.24 14.92
CA ASN A 91 -4.30 -2.21 15.20
C ASN A 91 -5.69 -1.72 14.77
N LYS A 92 -6.02 -0.44 15.00
CA LYS A 92 -7.29 0.16 14.53
C LYS A 92 -7.37 0.20 13.02
N ILE A 93 -6.28 0.60 12.36
CA ILE A 93 -6.14 0.58 10.90
C ILE A 93 -6.36 -0.84 10.37
N LEU A 94 -5.73 -1.84 10.98
CA LEU A 94 -5.92 -3.24 10.58
C LEU A 94 -7.40 -3.67 10.68
N GLN A 95 -8.12 -3.26 11.72
CA GLN A 95 -9.56 -3.57 11.84
C GLN A 95 -10.41 -2.88 10.76
N ILE A 96 -10.14 -1.61 10.46
CA ILE A 96 -10.82 -0.88 9.37
C ILE A 96 -10.55 -1.56 8.04
N LEU A 97 -9.29 -1.89 7.76
CA LEU A 97 -8.88 -2.59 6.54
C LEU A 97 -9.56 -3.95 6.39
N LEU A 98 -9.63 -4.74 7.48
CA LEU A 98 -10.33 -6.02 7.47
C LEU A 98 -11.84 -5.85 7.28
N GLY A 99 -12.44 -4.78 7.77
CA GLY A 99 -13.84 -4.43 7.55
C GLY A 99 -14.12 -4.11 6.08
N GLU A 100 -13.34 -3.21 5.49
CA GLU A 100 -13.46 -2.80 4.07
C GLU A 100 -13.24 -3.98 3.12
N ILE A 101 -12.30 -4.87 3.44
CA ILE A 101 -12.07 -6.11 2.68
C ILE A 101 -13.28 -7.05 2.72
N ARG A 102 -14.00 -7.14 3.85
CA ARG A 102 -15.15 -8.05 4.02
C ARG A 102 -16.43 -7.54 3.37
N SER A 103 -16.55 -6.23 3.19
CA SER A 103 -17.72 -5.57 2.59
C SER A 103 -17.72 -5.61 1.05
N HIS A 104 -16.68 -6.16 0.43
CA HIS A 104 -16.45 -6.19 -1.02
C HIS A 104 -16.06 -7.58 -1.53
#